data_AF-A0A7S2YKD0-F1
#
_entry.id   AF-A0A7S2YKD0-F1
#
_cell.length_a   1.000
_cell.length_b   1.000
_cell.length_c   1.000
_cell.angle_alpha   90.00
_cell.angle_beta   90.00
_cell.angle_gamma   90.00
#
_symmetry.space_group_name_H-M   'P 1'
#
loop_
_entity.id
_entity.type
_entity.pdbx_description
1 polymer ?
#
loop_
_entity_poly.entity_id
_entity_poly.type
_entity_poly.pdbx_seq_one_letter_code
_entity_poly.pdbx_strand_id
1 'polypeptide(L)'
;DESKFQLENYFTKIFGKNLEEMVELSPLTWLPLIPVIALGTSIDLSRDIVSASSANAFESCGEFISNLGFLTVQAGTVAVAVIWGVWNFWKMVEIKNMLIPTLVRDAGGAPGEDTAVLLPPRYEDEQQMAQFNSSPFPVNLIESIWGKPARNIQEQLFGAAGRKGKEIYSNSIKCNVWLVVAQLVFITTQIVARDLSALSQGLPASVREPEMVPLELAVYGFFAALLVGQLWLPPQKF
;
A
#
# COMPACT_ATOMS: atom_id res chain seq x y z
N ASP A 1 7.64 34.13 -20.62
CA ASP A 1 7.29 32.76 -21.04
C ASP A 1 8.41 31.71 -20.92
N GLU A 2 9.70 32.07 -20.96
CA GLU A 2 10.79 31.07 -20.77
C GLU A 2 10.84 30.40 -19.38
N SER A 3 10.40 31.08 -18.31
CA SER A 3 10.43 30.53 -16.95
C SER A 3 9.42 29.39 -16.73
N LYS A 4 8.29 29.38 -17.45
CA LYS A 4 7.30 28.29 -17.39
C LYS A 4 7.87 27.00 -17.97
N PHE A 5 8.60 27.10 -19.08
CA PHE A 5 9.17 25.94 -19.77
C PHE A 5 10.28 25.25 -18.97
N GLN A 6 11.04 26.00 -18.15
CA GLN A 6 12.07 25.40 -17.29
C GLN A 6 11.48 24.70 -16.06
N LEU A 7 10.42 25.26 -15.47
CA LEU A 7 9.75 24.66 -14.31
C LEU A 7 9.07 23.34 -14.69
N GLU A 8 8.38 23.30 -15.84
CA GLU A 8 7.70 22.10 -16.35
C GLU A 8 8.69 20.98 -16.66
N ASN A 9 9.81 21.30 -17.31
CA ASN A 9 10.88 20.33 -17.58
C ASN A 9 11.52 19.81 -16.29
N TYR A 10 11.70 20.67 -15.29
CA TYR A 10 12.22 20.28 -13.98
C TYR A 10 11.28 19.31 -13.26
N PHE A 11 9.98 19.63 -13.19
CA PHE A 11 8.98 18.75 -12.60
C PHE A 11 8.86 17.43 -13.36
N THR A 12 8.86 17.46 -14.69
CA THR A 12 8.80 16.25 -15.53
C THR A 12 10.01 15.36 -15.29
N LYS A 13 11.21 15.93 -15.18
CA LYS A 13 12.45 15.18 -14.91
C LYS A 13 12.46 14.56 -13.51
N ILE A 14 12.00 15.30 -12.50
CA ILE A 14 11.89 14.76 -11.12
C ILE A 14 10.81 13.68 -11.05
N PHE A 15 9.67 13.93 -11.66
CA PHE A 15 8.56 12.97 -11.70
C PHE A 15 8.98 11.70 -12.43
N GLY A 16 9.62 11.83 -13.60
CA GLY A 16 10.16 10.70 -14.36
C GLY A 16 11.15 9.89 -13.56
N LYS A 17 12.11 10.53 -12.88
CA LYS A 17 13.10 9.84 -12.04
C LYS A 17 12.44 9.15 -10.83
N ASN A 18 11.51 9.80 -10.15
CA ASN A 18 10.81 9.20 -9.02
C ASN A 18 9.91 8.03 -9.45
N LEU A 19 9.31 8.12 -10.64
CA LEU A 19 8.48 7.07 -11.21
C LEU A 19 9.33 5.88 -11.65
N GLU A 20 10.48 6.14 -12.29
CA GLU A 20 11.48 5.11 -12.60
C GLU A 20 11.94 4.41 -11.32
N GLU A 21 12.28 5.15 -10.26
CA GLU A 21 12.64 4.55 -8.97
C GLU A 21 11.49 3.75 -8.32
N MET A 22 10.22 4.15 -8.52
CA MET A 22 9.04 3.44 -8.02
C MET A 22 8.74 2.16 -8.82
N VAL A 23 8.99 2.20 -10.13
CA VAL A 23 8.70 1.11 -11.09
C VAL A 23 9.89 0.14 -11.22
N GLU A 24 11.11 0.58 -10.93
CA GLU A 24 12.30 -0.28 -10.94
C GLU A 24 12.12 -1.45 -9.97
N LEU A 25 11.90 -2.62 -10.56
CA LEU A 25 11.80 -3.91 -9.92
C LEU A 25 13.19 -4.29 -9.39
N SER A 26 13.54 -3.82 -8.21
CA SER A 26 14.70 -4.39 -7.50
C SER A 26 14.42 -5.88 -7.23
N PRO A 27 15.34 -6.80 -7.55
CA PRO A 27 15.29 -8.23 -7.19
C PRO A 27 14.84 -8.50 -5.74
N LEU A 28 15.12 -7.56 -4.85
CA LEU A 28 14.84 -7.64 -3.42
C LEU A 28 13.38 -7.33 -3.04
N THR A 29 12.60 -6.65 -3.87
CA THR A 29 11.20 -6.30 -3.53
C THR A 29 10.22 -7.46 -3.69
N TRP A 30 10.54 -8.46 -4.52
CA TRP A 30 9.74 -9.68 -4.72
C TRP A 30 10.28 -10.91 -4.00
N LEU A 31 11.49 -10.82 -3.44
CA LEU A 31 12.09 -11.90 -2.64
C LEU A 31 11.20 -12.36 -1.46
N PRO A 32 10.49 -11.47 -0.72
CA PRO A 32 9.56 -11.90 0.33
C PRO A 32 8.30 -12.60 -0.20
N LEU A 33 7.95 -12.36 -1.46
CA LEU A 33 6.82 -13.03 -2.11
C LEU A 33 7.18 -14.47 -2.45
N ILE A 34 8.40 -14.75 -2.92
CA ILE A 34 8.83 -16.10 -3.34
C ILE A 34 8.50 -17.20 -2.31
N PRO A 35 8.80 -17.06 -1.00
CA PRO A 35 8.41 -18.06 0.00
C PRO A 35 6.91 -18.26 0.13
N VAL A 36 6.09 -17.21 -0.01
CA VAL A 36 4.62 -17.31 0.09
C VAL A 36 4.07 -18.10 -1.11
N ILE A 37 4.58 -17.81 -2.31
CA ILE A 37 4.23 -18.54 -3.55
C ILE A 37 4.71 -19.99 -3.49
N ALA A 38 5.95 -20.20 -3.03
CA ALA A 38 6.56 -21.51 -2.89
C ALA A 38 5.86 -22.35 -1.82
N LEU A 39 5.38 -21.75 -0.73
CA LEU A 39 4.61 -22.46 0.29
C LEU A 39 3.25 -22.90 -0.23
N GLY A 40 2.51 -22.04 -0.95
CA GLY A 40 1.25 -22.40 -1.61
C GLY A 40 1.44 -23.61 -2.52
N THR A 41 2.35 -23.46 -3.48
CA THR A 41 2.65 -24.51 -4.47
C THR A 41 3.20 -25.81 -3.86
N SER A 42 3.98 -25.74 -2.76
CA SER A 42 4.50 -26.93 -2.09
C SER A 42 3.42 -27.75 -1.38
N ILE A 43 2.39 -27.10 -0.84
CA ILE A 43 1.30 -27.78 -0.13
C ILE A 43 0.44 -28.57 -1.12
N ASP A 44 0.18 -28.00 -2.29
CA ASP A 44 -0.55 -28.65 -3.38
C ASP A 44 0.18 -29.88 -3.93
N LEU A 45 1.50 -29.79 -4.06
CA LEU A 45 2.37 -30.93 -4.41
C LEU A 45 2.39 -32.01 -3.32
N SER A 46 2.35 -31.64 -2.04
CA SER A 46 2.43 -32.59 -0.92
C SER A 46 1.16 -33.40 -0.67
N ARG A 47 0.01 -32.97 -1.22
CA ARG A 47 -1.30 -33.58 -0.98
C ARG A 47 -1.84 -34.39 -2.17
N ASP A 48 -1.04 -34.62 -3.22
CA ASP A 48 -1.45 -35.33 -4.44
C ASP A 48 -2.73 -34.74 -5.09
N ILE A 49 -2.98 -33.43 -4.91
CA ILE A 49 -4.12 -32.71 -5.51
C ILE A 49 -3.87 -32.39 -7.00
N VAL A 50 -2.72 -32.79 -7.54
CA VAL A 50 -2.46 -32.80 -8.98
C VAL A 50 -3.09 -34.04 -9.61
N SER A 51 -4.43 -34.13 -9.58
CA SER A 51 -5.11 -35.04 -10.49
C SER A 51 -4.91 -34.50 -11.91
N ALA A 52 -4.68 -35.36 -12.89
CA ALA A 52 -4.53 -34.94 -14.29
C ALA A 52 -5.74 -34.12 -14.84
N SER A 53 -6.86 -34.06 -14.11
CA SER A 53 -7.98 -33.16 -14.37
C SER A 53 -7.78 -31.72 -13.88
N SER A 54 -6.96 -31.45 -12.85
CA SER A 54 -6.59 -30.07 -12.46
C SER A 54 -5.54 -29.47 -13.40
N ALA A 55 -4.64 -30.30 -13.94
CA ALA A 55 -3.66 -29.89 -14.96
C ALA A 55 -4.29 -29.60 -16.35
N ASN A 56 -5.48 -30.13 -16.64
CA ASN A 56 -6.21 -29.94 -17.92
C ASN A 56 -7.47 -29.07 -17.79
N ALA A 57 -7.65 -28.35 -16.68
CA ALA A 57 -8.84 -27.54 -16.51
C ALA A 57 -8.70 -26.19 -17.23
N PHE A 58 -9.05 -26.18 -18.51
CA PHE A 58 -9.68 -25.01 -19.15
C PHE A 58 -10.88 -24.46 -18.33
N GLU A 59 -11.34 -25.18 -17.29
CA GLU A 59 -12.44 -24.83 -16.37
C GLU A 59 -12.01 -24.42 -14.93
N SER A 60 -10.72 -24.42 -14.56
CA SER A 60 -10.27 -24.04 -13.21
C SER A 60 -9.15 -23.02 -13.31
N CYS A 61 -9.51 -21.75 -13.16
CA CYS A 61 -8.57 -20.63 -13.18
C CYS A 61 -7.91 -20.40 -11.80
N GLY A 62 -7.54 -21.45 -11.06
CA GLY A 62 -6.80 -21.24 -9.82
C GLY A 62 -6.41 -22.48 -8.98
N GLU A 63 -5.50 -22.21 -8.04
CA GLU A 63 -4.97 -23.14 -7.03
C GLU A 63 -6.08 -23.51 -6.02
N PHE A 64 -6.21 -24.78 -5.65
CA PHE A 64 -7.29 -25.23 -4.77
C PHE A 64 -6.91 -25.03 -3.30
N ILE A 65 -7.58 -24.13 -2.59
CA ILE A 65 -7.29 -23.90 -1.16
C ILE A 65 -7.81 -25.09 -0.35
N SER A 66 -6.95 -26.07 -0.09
CA SER A 66 -7.29 -27.29 0.65
C SER A 66 -7.21 -27.17 2.17
N ASN A 67 -6.84 -26.00 2.71
CA ASN A 67 -6.59 -25.81 4.14
C ASN A 67 -7.07 -24.43 4.64
N LEU A 68 -8.00 -24.43 5.61
CA LEU A 68 -8.52 -23.22 6.26
C LEU A 68 -7.40 -22.38 6.93
N GLY A 69 -6.33 -23.02 7.38
CA GLY A 69 -5.16 -22.33 7.90
C GLY A 69 -4.49 -21.44 6.86
N PHE A 70 -4.44 -21.86 5.59
CA PHE A 70 -3.86 -21.07 4.51
C PHE A 70 -4.70 -19.83 4.19
N LEU A 71 -6.02 -19.99 4.12
CA LEU A 71 -6.94 -18.86 3.96
C LEU A 71 -6.79 -17.85 5.10
N THR A 72 -6.65 -18.32 6.34
CA THR A 72 -6.48 -17.45 7.51
C THR A 72 -5.18 -16.65 7.43
N VAL A 73 -4.08 -17.28 7.00
CA VAL A 73 -2.80 -16.59 6.76
C VAL A 73 -2.95 -15.57 5.65
N GLN A 74 -3.60 -15.92 4.53
CA GLN A 74 -3.79 -15.01 3.40
C GLN A 74 -4.65 -13.80 3.79
N ALA A 75 -5.79 -14.01 4.42
CA ALA A 75 -6.63 -12.93 4.94
C ALA A 75 -5.86 -12.05 5.95
N GLY A 76 -5.03 -12.68 6.80
CA GLY A 76 -4.10 -11.98 7.69
C GLY A 76 -3.12 -11.09 6.94
N THR A 77 -2.50 -11.58 5.85
CA THR A 77 -1.58 -10.77 5.04
C THR A 77 -2.27 -9.59 4.34
N VAL A 78 -3.51 -9.76 3.89
CA VAL A 78 -4.31 -8.65 3.34
C VAL A 78 -4.60 -7.62 4.44
N ALA A 79 -5.04 -8.06 5.61
CA ALA A 79 -5.30 -7.16 6.74
C ALA A 79 -4.03 -6.38 7.15
N VAL A 80 -2.88 -7.04 7.22
CA VAL A 80 -1.59 -6.40 7.49
C VAL A 80 -1.25 -5.38 6.40
N ALA A 81 -1.46 -5.70 5.11
CA ALA A 81 -1.24 -4.76 4.01
C ALA A 81 -2.17 -3.53 4.10
N VAL A 82 -3.45 -3.71 4.46
CA VAL A 82 -4.39 -2.60 4.70
C VAL A 82 -3.85 -1.68 5.79
N ILE A 83 -3.53 -2.25 6.96
CA ILE A 83 -3.08 -1.49 8.13
C ILE A 83 -1.78 -0.76 7.79
N TRP A 84 -0.84 -1.43 7.14
CA TRP A 84 0.42 -0.86 6.69
C TRP A 84 0.24 0.26 5.66
N GLY A 85 -0.71 0.11 4.73
CA GLY A 85 -1.06 1.14 3.75
C GLY A 85 -1.67 2.39 4.40
N VAL A 86 -2.66 2.20 5.28
CA VAL A 86 -3.28 3.29 6.04
C VAL A 86 -2.24 4.04 6.87
N TRP A 87 -1.32 3.31 7.49
CA TRP A 87 -0.23 3.89 8.26
C TRP A 87 0.70 4.76 7.42
N ASN A 88 1.19 4.25 6.28
CA ASN A 88 2.04 5.03 5.38
C ASN A 88 1.31 6.26 4.87
N PHE A 89 0.02 6.13 4.54
CA PHE A 89 -0.81 7.26 4.12
C PHE A 89 -0.90 8.33 5.22
N TRP A 90 -1.30 7.94 6.43
CA TRP A 90 -1.42 8.84 7.57
C TRP A 90 -0.11 9.59 7.83
N LYS A 91 1.02 8.88 7.88
CA LYS A 91 2.34 9.49 8.10
C LYS A 91 2.69 10.50 7.01
N MET A 92 2.47 10.15 5.74
CA MET A 92 2.76 11.06 4.62
C MET A 92 1.84 12.27 4.61
N VAL A 93 0.57 12.13 5.02
CA VAL A 93 -0.36 13.25 5.18
C VAL A 93 0.10 14.21 6.28
N GLU A 94 0.51 13.68 7.44
CA GLU A 94 1.05 14.50 8.54
C GLU A 94 2.29 15.30 8.10
N ILE A 95 3.25 14.64 7.45
CA ILE A 95 4.46 15.32 6.94
C ILE A 95 4.09 16.34 5.86
N LYS A 96 3.17 16.00 4.95
CA LYS A 96 2.70 16.90 3.89
C LYS A 96 2.02 18.14 4.47
N ASN A 97 1.20 17.99 5.50
CA ASN A 97 0.54 19.11 6.18
C ASN A 97 1.55 20.07 6.81
N MET A 98 2.71 19.58 7.22
CA MET A 98 3.79 20.43 7.74
C MET A 98 4.55 21.17 6.64
N LEU A 99 4.68 20.57 5.46
CA LEU A 99 5.47 21.11 4.34
C LEU A 99 4.68 22.07 3.44
N ILE A 100 3.36 21.90 3.31
CA ILE A 100 2.57 22.71 2.38
C ILE A 100 2.34 24.10 2.96
N PRO A 101 2.70 25.17 2.21
CA PRO A 101 2.33 26.52 2.59
C PRO A 101 0.82 26.71 2.44
N THR A 102 0.18 27.25 3.48
CA THR A 102 -1.26 27.48 3.50
C THR A 102 -1.60 28.84 2.90
N LEU A 103 -2.45 28.85 1.88
CA LEU A 103 -3.01 30.09 1.35
C LEU A 103 -4.17 30.52 2.25
N VAL A 104 -4.08 31.70 2.86
CA VAL A 104 -5.12 32.27 3.72
C VAL A 104 -5.60 33.57 3.11
N ARG A 105 -6.91 33.81 3.19
CA ARG A 105 -7.50 35.09 2.78
C ARG A 105 -7.18 36.13 3.85
N ASP A 106 -6.49 37.19 3.46
CA ASP A 106 -6.18 38.27 4.39
C ASP A 106 -7.47 39.06 4.66
N ALA A 107 -7.97 38.95 5.88
CA ALA A 107 -9.15 39.68 6.34
C ALA A 107 -8.79 41.09 6.86
N GLY A 108 -7.50 41.46 6.86
CA GLY A 108 -7.01 42.77 7.28
C GLY A 108 -7.10 43.87 6.22
N GLY A 109 -7.48 43.52 4.98
CA GLY A 109 -7.68 44.47 3.89
C GLY A 109 -8.96 45.32 4.04
N ALA A 110 -8.96 46.51 3.44
CA ALA A 110 -10.16 47.34 3.33
C ALA A 110 -11.31 46.54 2.68
N PRO A 111 -12.59 46.80 3.02
CA PRO A 111 -13.72 46.06 2.47
C PRO A 111 -13.73 46.16 0.94
N GLY A 112 -13.37 45.07 0.25
CA GLY A 112 -13.25 44.99 -1.21
C GLY A 112 -11.88 44.50 -1.73
N GLU A 113 -10.83 44.47 -0.91
CA GLU A 113 -9.50 43.93 -1.25
C GLU A 113 -9.25 42.60 -0.55
N ASP A 114 -9.80 41.52 -1.11
CA ASP A 114 -9.46 40.17 -0.68
C ASP A 114 -8.13 39.75 -1.31
N THR A 115 -7.02 40.06 -0.65
CA THR A 115 -5.71 39.55 -1.06
C THR A 115 -5.45 38.18 -0.42
N ALA A 116 -5.10 37.20 -1.24
CA ALA A 116 -4.67 35.89 -0.74
C ALA A 116 -3.19 35.96 -0.34
N VAL A 117 -2.89 35.66 0.92
CA VAL A 117 -1.52 35.64 1.46
C VAL A 117 -1.09 34.19 1.63
N LEU A 118 0.09 33.88 1.10
CA LEU A 118 0.71 32.56 1.27
C LEU A 118 1.46 32.55 2.61
N LEU A 119 0.96 31.79 3.58
CA LEU A 119 1.67 31.57 4.84
C LEU A 119 2.87 30.66 4.64
N PRO A 120 3.95 30.85 5.42
CA PRO A 120 5.07 29.93 5.41
C PRO A 120 4.64 28.51 5.79
N PRO A 121 5.44 27.49 5.44
CA PRO A 121 5.23 26.13 5.90
C PRO A 121 5.11 26.04 7.43
N ARG A 122 4.23 25.16 7.92
CA ARG A 122 3.92 25.03 9.34
C ARG A 122 5.11 24.60 10.20
N TYR A 123 6.10 23.94 9.62
CA TYR A 123 7.32 23.56 10.35
C TYR A 123 8.18 24.77 10.76
N GLU A 124 7.97 25.95 10.17
CA GLU A 124 8.68 27.18 10.54
C GLU A 124 8.11 27.85 11.80
N ASP A 125 6.88 27.49 12.19
CA ASP A 125 6.27 27.93 13.43
C ASP A 125 6.72 27.04 14.60
N GLU A 126 7.49 27.59 15.53
CA GLU A 126 8.01 26.88 16.70
C GLU A 126 6.92 26.25 17.56
N GLN A 127 5.74 26.88 17.67
CA GLN A 127 4.63 26.35 18.48
C GLN A 127 4.02 25.11 17.83
N GLN A 128 3.84 25.14 16.50
CA GLN A 128 3.30 24.01 15.75
C GLN A 128 4.31 22.86 15.71
N MET A 129 5.59 23.17 15.52
CA MET A 129 6.66 22.19 15.53
C MET A 129 6.81 21.50 16.90
N ALA A 130 6.63 22.23 18.01
CA ALA A 130 6.68 21.67 19.35
C ALA A 130 5.52 20.69 19.64
N GLN A 131 4.36 20.87 19.00
CA GLN A 131 3.20 20.00 19.14
C GLN A 131 3.22 18.83 18.14
N PHE A 132 4.03 18.93 17.09
CA PHE A 132 4.09 17.93 16.04
C PHE A 132 4.82 16.66 16.50
N ASN A 133 4.11 15.54 16.50
CA ASN A 133 4.69 14.23 16.75
C ASN A 133 4.27 13.24 15.66
N SER A 134 5.12 13.10 14.65
CA SER A 134 4.89 12.12 13.58
C SER A 134 5.17 10.68 13.99
N SER A 135 5.74 10.43 15.18
CA SER A 135 6.16 9.09 15.64
C SER A 135 5.64 8.78 17.05
N PRO A 136 4.31 8.74 17.27
CA PRO A 136 3.77 8.35 18.56
C PRO A 136 4.11 6.90 18.91
N PHE A 137 4.05 6.50 20.17
CA PHE A 137 4.21 5.09 20.52
C PHE A 137 3.04 4.27 19.94
N PRO A 138 3.27 3.10 19.28
CA PRO A 138 4.52 2.34 19.15
C PRO A 138 5.31 2.60 17.85
N VAL A 139 4.88 3.55 17.02
CA VAL A 139 5.53 3.94 15.74
C VAL A 139 7.03 4.19 15.93
N ASN A 140 7.37 4.93 16.99
CA ASN A 140 8.75 5.27 17.31
C ASN A 140 9.66 4.03 17.49
N LEU A 141 9.16 2.95 18.08
CA LEU A 141 9.93 1.73 18.27
C LEU A 141 10.31 1.13 16.93
N ILE A 142 9.33 0.99 16.03
CA ILE A 142 9.53 0.40 14.70
C ILE A 142 10.49 1.27 13.89
N GLU A 143 10.26 2.58 13.87
CA GLU A 143 11.12 3.51 13.14
C GLU A 143 12.55 3.55 13.68
N SER A 144 12.73 3.46 15.00
CA SER A 144 14.06 3.52 15.62
C SER A 144 14.99 2.39 15.19
N ILE A 145 14.44 1.24 14.74
CA ILE A 145 15.22 0.08 14.28
C ILE A 145 16.04 0.43 13.04
N TRP A 146 15.46 1.21 12.11
CA TRP A 146 16.09 1.57 10.84
C TRP A 146 16.44 3.06 10.72
N GLY A 147 15.93 3.88 11.64
CA GLY A 147 16.08 5.32 11.69
C GLY A 147 17.50 5.77 12.01
N LYS A 148 17.77 7.04 11.71
CA LYS A 148 19.03 7.70 12.06
C LYS A 148 18.74 9.15 12.47
N PRO A 149 19.52 9.74 13.41
CA PRO A 149 19.27 11.10 13.88
C PRO A 149 19.17 12.11 12.74
N ALA A 150 18.19 13.02 12.84
CA ALA A 150 17.96 14.10 11.88
C ALA A 150 19.09 15.14 11.93
N ARG A 151 19.44 15.70 10.77
CA ARG A 151 20.46 16.75 10.60
C ARG A 151 19.87 18.12 10.34
N ASN A 152 18.63 18.17 9.84
CA ASN A 152 17.91 19.38 9.48
C ASN A 152 16.44 19.26 9.92
N ILE A 153 15.73 20.38 9.90
CA ILE A 153 14.32 20.46 10.35
C ILE A 153 13.42 19.57 9.48
N GLN A 154 13.67 19.46 8.18
CA GLN A 154 12.90 18.61 7.27
C GLN A 154 13.01 17.12 7.63
N GLU A 155 14.19 16.67 8.04
CA GLU A 155 14.44 15.31 8.52
C GLU A 155 13.80 15.07 9.90
N GLN A 156 13.67 16.10 10.74
CA GLN A 156 12.95 16.00 12.03
C GLN A 156 11.46 15.72 11.82
N LEU A 157 10.87 16.14 10.69
CA LEU A 157 9.47 15.85 10.38
C LEU A 157 9.20 14.34 10.27
N PHE A 158 10.20 13.54 9.91
CA PHE A 158 10.08 12.09 9.88
C PHE A 158 10.13 11.45 11.27
N GLY A 159 10.41 12.22 12.33
CA GLY A 159 10.43 11.77 13.71
C GLY A 159 11.56 10.77 13.97
N ALA A 160 11.25 9.57 14.45
CA ALA A 160 12.25 8.58 14.84
C ALA A 160 13.04 8.03 13.62
N ALA A 161 12.44 8.03 12.44
CA ALA A 161 13.13 7.68 11.21
C ALA A 161 14.24 8.69 10.82
N GLY A 162 14.06 9.96 11.22
CA GLY A 162 15.02 11.07 11.05
C GLY A 162 15.59 11.18 9.63
N ARG A 163 16.91 11.17 9.49
CA ARG A 163 17.59 11.36 8.19
C ARG A 163 17.31 10.28 7.16
N LYS A 164 16.88 9.09 7.61
CA LYS A 164 16.52 7.98 6.72
C LYS A 164 15.03 7.96 6.40
N GLY A 165 14.23 8.89 6.95
CA GLY A 165 12.79 8.91 6.80
C GLY A 165 12.33 8.82 5.35
N LYS A 166 12.83 9.69 4.48
CA LYS A 166 12.47 9.67 3.05
C LYS A 166 12.71 8.31 2.40
N GLU A 167 13.86 7.69 2.66
CA GLU A 167 14.22 6.38 2.11
C GLU A 167 13.33 5.27 2.67
N ILE A 168 13.13 5.25 3.99
CA ILE A 168 12.32 4.25 4.70
C ILE A 168 10.87 4.29 4.20
N TYR A 169 10.24 5.47 4.15
CA TYR A 169 8.85 5.58 3.69
C TYR A 169 8.70 5.38 2.20
N SER A 170 9.64 5.83 1.38
CA SER A 170 9.63 5.51 -0.05
C SER A 170 9.67 4.01 -0.28
N ASN A 171 10.61 3.30 0.37
CA ASN A 171 10.72 1.84 0.27
C ASN A 171 9.51 1.13 0.88
N SER A 172 8.94 1.65 1.97
CA SER A 172 7.73 1.13 2.61
C SER A 172 6.52 1.24 1.70
N ILE A 173 6.32 2.39 1.04
CA ILE A 173 5.24 2.60 0.07
C ILE A 173 5.44 1.70 -1.15
N LYS A 174 6.66 1.59 -1.69
CA LYS A 174 6.97 0.67 -2.79
C LYS A 174 6.63 -0.77 -2.41
N CYS A 175 7.12 -1.22 -1.25
CA CYS A 175 6.84 -2.55 -0.72
C CYS A 175 5.33 -2.79 -0.59
N ASN A 176 4.58 -1.83 -0.04
CA ASN A 176 3.14 -1.93 0.09
C ASN A 176 2.42 -2.02 -1.26
N VAL A 177 2.75 -1.14 -2.21
CA VAL A 177 2.17 -1.16 -3.56
C VAL A 177 2.42 -2.50 -4.23
N TRP A 178 3.64 -3.03 -4.14
CA TRP A 178 3.97 -4.34 -4.70
C TRP A 178 3.28 -5.49 -3.98
N LEU A 179 3.14 -5.42 -2.66
CA LEU A 179 2.37 -6.39 -1.89
C LEU A 179 0.90 -6.41 -2.34
N VAL A 180 0.30 -5.25 -2.57
CA VAL A 180 -1.09 -5.12 -3.07
C VAL A 180 -1.23 -5.63 -4.51
N VAL A 181 -0.29 -5.28 -5.40
CA VAL A 181 -0.27 -5.81 -6.78
C VAL A 181 -0.13 -7.32 -6.78
N ALA A 182 0.78 -7.85 -5.96
CA ALA A 182 0.94 -9.28 -5.83
C ALA A 182 -0.33 -9.92 -5.28
N GLN A 183 -0.93 -9.37 -4.23
CA GLN A 183 -2.22 -9.86 -3.71
C GLN A 183 -3.32 -9.81 -4.77
N LEU A 184 -3.39 -8.79 -5.62
CA LEU A 184 -4.34 -8.76 -6.74
C LEU A 184 -4.08 -9.90 -7.71
N VAL A 185 -2.83 -10.09 -8.15
CA VAL A 185 -2.45 -11.21 -9.03
C VAL A 185 -2.78 -12.54 -8.37
N PHE A 186 -2.45 -12.73 -7.09
CA PHE A 186 -2.74 -13.95 -6.33
C PHE A 186 -4.24 -14.19 -6.19
N ILE A 187 -5.01 -13.20 -5.77
CA ILE A 187 -6.46 -13.35 -5.61
C ILE A 187 -7.15 -13.62 -6.95
N THR A 188 -6.75 -12.91 -8.01
CA THR A 188 -7.31 -13.10 -9.36
C THR A 188 -6.93 -14.42 -10.01
N THR A 189 -5.78 -14.99 -9.65
CA THR A 189 -5.28 -16.25 -10.23
C THR A 189 -5.49 -17.46 -9.34
N GLN A 190 -5.87 -17.30 -8.06
CA GLN A 190 -5.91 -18.42 -7.11
C GLN A 190 -7.16 -18.48 -6.22
N ILE A 191 -7.86 -17.38 -5.93
CA ILE A 191 -9.08 -17.47 -5.10
C ILE A 191 -10.27 -17.79 -6.01
N VAL A 192 -10.54 -19.08 -6.17
CA VAL A 192 -11.87 -19.53 -6.57
C VAL A 192 -12.68 -19.64 -5.29
N ALA A 193 -13.61 -18.72 -5.05
CA ALA A 193 -14.39 -18.70 -3.80
C ALA A 193 -15.23 -19.99 -3.57
N ARG A 194 -15.32 -20.86 -4.60
CA ARG A 194 -15.71 -22.27 -4.54
C ARG A 194 -15.01 -23.08 -3.44
N ASP A 195 -13.75 -22.77 -3.15
CA ASP A 195 -12.92 -23.49 -2.18
C ASP A 195 -13.31 -23.15 -0.73
N LEU A 196 -13.79 -21.93 -0.50
CA LEU A 196 -14.32 -21.51 0.80
C LEU A 196 -15.61 -22.26 1.14
N SER A 197 -16.49 -22.43 0.15
CA SER A 197 -17.73 -23.20 0.31
C SER A 197 -17.41 -24.68 0.59
N ALA A 198 -16.53 -25.29 -0.22
CA ALA A 198 -16.10 -26.67 -0.05
C ALA A 198 -15.44 -26.94 1.32
N LEU A 199 -14.59 -26.03 1.80
CA LEU A 199 -13.96 -26.12 3.13
C LEU A 199 -14.95 -25.97 4.28
N SER A 200 -15.90 -25.03 4.17
CA SER A 200 -16.85 -24.74 5.25
C SER A 200 -17.86 -25.86 5.48
N GLN A 201 -18.17 -26.64 4.44
CA GLN A 201 -19.14 -27.72 4.48
C GLN A 201 -18.50 -29.11 4.71
N GLY A 202 -17.16 -29.20 4.75
CA GLY A 202 -16.43 -30.46 4.94
C GLY A 202 -16.66 -31.48 3.82
N LEU A 203 -17.18 -31.05 2.67
CA LEU A 203 -17.52 -31.93 1.55
C LEU A 203 -16.28 -32.18 0.67
N PRO A 204 -16.09 -33.42 0.17
CA PRO A 204 -15.10 -33.66 -0.88
C PRO A 204 -15.44 -32.77 -2.08
N ALA A 205 -14.43 -32.07 -2.61
CA ALA A 205 -14.42 -30.94 -3.57
C ALA A 205 -15.18 -31.13 -4.92
N SER A 206 -16.31 -31.83 -4.91
CA SER A 206 -16.98 -32.41 -6.08
C SER A 206 -18.43 -31.95 -6.28
N VAL A 207 -19.00 -31.13 -5.39
CA VAL A 207 -20.38 -30.65 -5.58
C VAL A 207 -20.35 -29.23 -6.16
N ARG A 208 -20.57 -29.17 -7.47
CA ARG A 208 -20.76 -27.93 -8.26
C ARG A 208 -22.16 -27.39 -7.94
N GLU A 209 -22.32 -26.66 -6.85
CA GLU A 209 -23.58 -25.96 -6.56
C GLU A 209 -23.58 -24.58 -7.23
N PRO A 210 -24.33 -24.39 -8.33
CA PRO A 210 -24.35 -23.12 -9.07
C PRO A 210 -24.93 -21.95 -8.25
N GLU A 211 -25.61 -22.25 -7.15
CA GLU A 211 -26.26 -21.25 -6.28
C GLU A 211 -25.25 -20.44 -5.46
N MET A 212 -24.02 -20.92 -5.26
CA MET A 212 -22.99 -20.23 -4.47
C MET A 212 -22.17 -19.21 -5.29
N VAL A 213 -22.23 -19.29 -6.63
CA VAL A 213 -21.47 -18.41 -7.54
C VAL A 213 -21.69 -16.91 -7.30
N PRO A 214 -22.91 -16.40 -6.98
CA PRO A 214 -23.09 -14.97 -6.69
C PRO A 214 -22.40 -14.50 -5.41
N LEU A 215 -22.42 -15.32 -4.35
CA LEU A 215 -21.75 -15.00 -3.08
C LEU A 215 -20.22 -14.98 -3.27
N GLU A 216 -19.72 -15.95 -4.05
CA GLU A 216 -18.32 -16.04 -4.46
C GLU A 216 -17.86 -14.77 -5.19
N LEU A 217 -18.63 -14.33 -6.19
CA LEU A 217 -18.35 -13.12 -6.95
C LEU A 217 -18.40 -11.86 -6.05
N ALA A 218 -19.27 -11.85 -5.05
CA ALA A 218 -19.38 -10.75 -4.10
C ALA A 218 -18.17 -10.65 -3.16
N VAL A 219 -17.68 -11.78 -2.62
CA VAL A 219 -16.48 -11.83 -1.77
C VAL A 219 -15.24 -11.44 -2.58
N TYR A 220 -15.09 -11.99 -3.79
CA TYR A 220 -14.03 -11.61 -4.71
C TYR A 220 -14.09 -10.11 -5.05
N GLY A 221 -15.27 -9.60 -5.43
CA GLY A 221 -15.48 -8.20 -5.75
C GLY A 221 -15.14 -7.28 -4.59
N PHE A 222 -15.45 -7.68 -3.35
CA PHE A 222 -15.08 -6.95 -2.13
C PHE A 222 -13.56 -6.88 -1.95
N PHE A 223 -12.84 -8.00 -2.06
CA PHE A 223 -11.37 -8.00 -1.94
C PHE A 223 -10.69 -7.24 -3.08
N ALA A 224 -11.15 -7.41 -4.31
CA ALA A 224 -10.65 -6.65 -5.46
C ALA A 224 -10.89 -5.15 -5.26
N ALA A 225 -12.08 -4.75 -4.83
CA ALA A 225 -12.39 -3.35 -4.55
C ALA A 225 -11.54 -2.77 -3.40
N LEU A 226 -11.28 -3.55 -2.35
CA LEU A 226 -10.37 -3.16 -1.26
C LEU A 226 -8.95 -2.96 -1.76
N LEU A 227 -8.41 -3.88 -2.55
CA LEU A 227 -7.05 -3.80 -3.09
C LEU A 227 -6.92 -2.66 -4.10
N VAL A 228 -7.90 -2.46 -4.97
CA VAL A 228 -7.95 -1.29 -5.86
C VAL A 228 -8.04 -0.01 -5.04
N GLY A 229 -8.89 0.04 -4.02
CA GLY A 229 -8.99 1.18 -3.09
C GLY A 229 -7.65 1.48 -2.40
N GLN A 230 -6.89 0.45 -2.02
CA GLN A 230 -5.55 0.63 -1.46
C GLN A 230 -4.56 1.21 -2.47
N LEU A 231 -4.64 0.84 -3.75
CA LEU A 231 -3.83 1.46 -4.80
C LEU A 231 -4.20 2.93 -5.04
N TRP A 232 -5.37 3.37 -4.57
CA TRP A 232 -5.80 4.77 -4.64
C TRP A 232 -5.39 5.59 -3.41
N LEU A 233 -5.00 4.94 -2.31
CA LEU A 233 -4.52 5.61 -1.09
C LEU A 233 -3.16 6.34 -1.25
N PRO A 234 -2.19 5.92 -2.08
CA PRO A 234 -0.99 6.70 -2.31
C PRO A 234 -1.36 8.13 -2.74
N PRO A 235 -0.71 9.17 -2.17
CA PRO A 235 -1.02 10.54 -2.52
C PRO A 235 -0.76 10.77 -4.01
N GLN A 236 -1.83 10.93 -4.81
CA GLN A 236 -1.74 11.08 -6.27
C GLN A 236 -1.08 12.40 -6.71
N LYS A 237 -0.82 13.32 -5.78
CA LYS A 237 -0.16 14.59 -6.03
C LYS A 237 0.82 14.91 -4.89
N PHE A 238 2.10 14.91 -5.23
CA PHE A 238 3.18 15.60 -4.50
C PHE A 238 3.35 16.99 -5.09
#